data_AF-A0A947XU84-F1
#
_entry.id   AF-A0A947XU84-F1
#
_cell.length_a   1.000
_cell.length_b   1.000
_cell.length_c   1.000
_cell.angle_alpha   90.00
_cell.angle_beta   90.00
_cell.angle_gamma   90.00
#
_symmetry.space_group_name_H-M   'P 1'
#
loop_
_entity.id
_entity.type
_entity.pdbx_description
1 polymer ?
#
loop_
_entity_poly.entity_id
_entity_poly.type
_entity_poly.pdbx_seq_one_letter_code
_entity_poly.pdbx_strand_id
1 'polypeptide(L)'
;MHLNINLDWLSAKGLPILGLDISTTAVKLVELSDAGKGMLRVERYVIEPLPKDAVTDGNITNLDQVADTLRTAWKNLGTRVKNVALALPSSSVITKKILAPASLSGIDLENQVETEANQVIPFSLDEVNLDFQVLGESSGSPDDVQILLAAARKEKVEDRVAAVEAAGLKALIMDVESFATQTAYEQIAHLLPDSGAGQTVAIIDVGAQNMHINILHDNESVYLREHGFGGNQLNNEISRRYGMTNEE
;
A
#
# COMPACT_ATOMS: atom_id res chain seq x y z
N MET A 1 13.64 -45.53 9.46
CA MET A 1 12.77 -45.34 8.29
C MET A 1 11.98 -44.06 8.52
N HIS A 2 12.57 -42.90 8.20
CA HIS A 2 11.89 -41.62 8.31
C HIS A 2 11.10 -41.38 7.02
N LEU A 3 9.79 -41.56 7.10
CA LEU A 3 8.87 -41.17 6.04
C LEU A 3 8.78 -39.65 6.03
N ASN A 4 9.52 -39.03 5.10
CA ASN A 4 9.40 -37.60 4.80
C ASN A 4 8.19 -37.43 3.88
N ILE A 5 6.99 -37.39 4.45
CA ILE A 5 5.76 -37.14 3.70
C ILE A 5 5.70 -35.65 3.44
N ASN A 6 5.89 -35.25 2.18
CA ASN A 6 5.62 -33.89 1.75
C ASN A 6 4.09 -33.66 1.85
N LEU A 7 3.70 -32.76 2.75
CA LEU A 7 2.32 -32.37 3.06
C LEU A 7 1.95 -31.03 2.39
N ASP A 8 2.64 -30.61 1.32
CA ASP A 8 2.36 -29.36 0.60
C ASP A 8 0.93 -29.32 0.02
N TRP A 9 0.29 -30.47 -0.14
CA TRP A 9 -1.13 -30.59 -0.52
C TRP A 9 -2.12 -30.23 0.61
N LEU A 10 -1.65 -30.13 1.85
CA LEU A 10 -2.38 -29.55 3.00
C LEU A 10 -2.11 -28.05 3.17
N SER A 11 -1.29 -27.44 2.32
CA SER A 11 -1.14 -25.99 2.27
C SER A 11 -2.52 -25.38 2.00
N ALA A 12 -3.09 -24.77 3.04
CA ALA A 12 -4.35 -24.05 2.91
C ALA A 12 -4.14 -23.01 1.81
N LYS A 13 -4.98 -23.05 0.76
CA LYS A 13 -5.12 -21.90 -0.15
C LYS A 13 -5.25 -20.65 0.73
N GLY A 14 -4.40 -19.65 0.48
CA GLY A 14 -4.36 -18.43 1.27
C GLY A 14 -5.76 -17.90 1.53
N LEU A 15 -5.98 -17.35 2.72
CA LEU A 15 -7.27 -16.75 3.05
C LEU A 15 -7.62 -15.71 1.97
N PRO A 16 -8.87 -15.67 1.47
CA PRO A 16 -9.30 -14.59 0.60
C PRO A 16 -9.12 -13.25 1.32
N ILE A 17 -8.58 -12.25 0.61
CA ILE A 17 -8.32 -10.90 1.10
C ILE A 17 -8.86 -9.90 0.08
N LEU A 18 -9.52 -8.85 0.57
CA LEU A 18 -9.93 -7.71 -0.25
C LEU A 18 -8.82 -6.67 -0.28
N GLY A 19 -8.57 -6.06 -1.44
CA GLY A 19 -7.79 -4.83 -1.53
C GLY A 19 -8.68 -3.66 -1.12
N LEU A 20 -8.23 -2.85 -0.16
CA LEU A 20 -8.91 -1.69 0.38
C LEU A 20 -8.06 -0.43 0.22
N ASP A 21 -8.59 0.56 -0.49
CA ASP A 21 -8.04 1.91 -0.57
C ASP A 21 -8.97 2.90 0.15
N ILE A 22 -8.42 3.60 1.15
CA ILE A 22 -9.08 4.69 1.87
C ILE A 22 -8.43 6.01 1.43
N SER A 23 -8.99 6.60 0.39
CA SER A 23 -8.54 7.88 -0.18
C SER A 23 -9.29 9.07 0.44
N THR A 24 -8.93 10.31 0.07
CA THR A 24 -9.64 11.51 0.55
C THR A 24 -11.13 11.52 0.20
N THR A 25 -11.51 11.01 -0.98
CA THR A 25 -12.88 11.21 -1.53
C THR A 25 -13.72 9.95 -1.56
N ALA A 26 -13.12 8.77 -1.41
CA ALA A 26 -13.84 7.51 -1.48
C ALA A 26 -13.09 6.37 -0.79
N VAL A 27 -13.86 5.38 -0.36
CA VAL A 27 -13.41 4.03 -0.06
C VAL A 27 -13.55 3.19 -1.31
N LYS A 28 -12.51 2.45 -1.68
CA LYS A 28 -12.53 1.53 -2.82
C LYS A 28 -12.18 0.12 -2.34
N LEU A 29 -13.02 -0.85 -2.68
CA LEU A 29 -12.76 -2.27 -2.39
C LEU A 29 -12.68 -3.06 -3.70
N VAL A 30 -11.73 -3.98 -3.77
CA VAL A 30 -11.59 -4.93 -4.88
C VAL A 30 -11.38 -6.35 -4.35
N GLU A 31 -12.08 -7.30 -4.95
CA GLU A 31 -11.88 -8.74 -4.73
C GLU A 31 -11.27 -9.35 -6.00
N LEU A 32 -10.06 -9.88 -5.87
CA LEU A 32 -9.34 -10.54 -6.96
C LEU A 32 -9.25 -12.05 -6.70
N SER A 33 -9.24 -12.82 -7.77
CA SER A 33 -8.96 -14.25 -7.73
C SER A 33 -7.92 -14.65 -8.77
N ASP A 34 -7.23 -15.76 -8.52
CA ASP A 34 -6.33 -16.36 -9.50
C ASP A 34 -7.15 -17.02 -10.63
N ALA A 35 -6.97 -16.54 -11.85
CA ALA A 35 -7.59 -17.09 -13.06
C ALA A 35 -6.73 -18.17 -13.75
N GLY A 36 -5.57 -18.50 -13.15
CA GLY A 36 -4.56 -19.38 -13.69
C GLY A 36 -3.60 -18.68 -14.66
N LYS A 37 -2.44 -19.30 -14.88
CA LYS A 37 -1.38 -18.80 -15.79
C LYS A 37 -0.88 -17.38 -15.45
N GLY A 38 -0.87 -17.03 -14.17
CA GLY A 38 -0.45 -15.70 -13.71
C GLY A 38 -1.45 -14.58 -14.02
N MET A 39 -2.67 -14.91 -14.43
CA MET A 39 -3.72 -13.92 -14.68
C MET A 39 -4.59 -13.73 -13.45
N LEU A 40 -4.91 -12.48 -13.13
CA LEU A 40 -5.88 -12.14 -12.09
C LEU A 40 -7.26 -11.90 -12.72
N ARG A 41 -8.31 -12.29 -12.02
CA ARG A 41 -9.70 -11.95 -12.34
C ARG A 41 -10.28 -11.04 -11.28
N VAL A 42 -10.87 -9.93 -11.73
CA VAL A 42 -11.72 -9.10 -10.87
C VAL A 42 -13.03 -9.84 -10.65
N GLU A 43 -13.26 -10.30 -9.42
CA GLU A 43 -14.56 -10.88 -9.04
C GLU A 43 -15.57 -9.77 -8.84
N ARG A 44 -15.17 -8.76 -8.07
CA ARG A 44 -16.05 -7.68 -7.59
C ARG A 44 -15.22 -6.44 -7.29
N TYR A 45 -15.83 -5.28 -7.45
CA TYR A 45 -15.30 -4.03 -6.91
C TYR A 45 -16.44 -3.10 -6.54
N VAL A 46 -16.16 -2.15 -5.65
CA VAL A 46 -17.08 -1.06 -5.29
C VAL A 46 -16.27 0.19 -4.98
N ILE A 47 -16.87 1.33 -5.28
CA ILE A 47 -16.36 2.65 -4.90
C ILE A 47 -17.50 3.33 -4.15
N GLU A 48 -17.28 3.63 -2.88
CA GLU A 48 -18.25 4.30 -2.02
C GLU A 48 -17.70 5.70 -1.67
N PRO A 49 -18.39 6.79 -2.06
CA PRO A 49 -17.96 8.15 -1.73
C PRO A 49 -17.85 8.36 -0.22
N LEU A 50 -16.78 9.03 0.19
CA LEU A 50 -16.61 9.43 1.58
C LEU A 50 -17.29 10.77 1.84
N PRO A 51 -17.88 10.96 3.03
CA PRO A 51 -18.28 12.29 3.48
C PRO A 51 -17.11 13.26 3.43
N LYS A 52 -17.41 14.52 3.08
CA LYS A 52 -16.42 15.57 3.07
C LYS A 52 -15.74 15.68 4.43
N ASP A 53 -14.42 15.88 4.42
CA ASP A 53 -13.59 16.07 5.61
C ASP A 53 -13.54 14.84 6.55
N ALA A 54 -13.99 13.65 6.12
CA ALA A 54 -13.82 12.39 6.84
C ALA A 54 -12.37 11.88 6.78
N VAL A 55 -11.69 12.19 5.68
CA VAL A 55 -10.26 11.99 5.47
C VAL A 55 -9.68 13.29 4.90
N THR A 56 -8.61 13.80 5.54
CA THR A 56 -7.94 15.04 5.14
C THR A 56 -6.44 14.83 5.10
N ASP A 57 -5.81 15.13 3.97
CA ASP A 57 -4.37 14.95 3.74
C ASP A 57 -3.88 13.54 4.13
N GLY A 58 -4.65 12.52 3.76
CA GLY A 58 -4.35 11.11 4.06
C GLY A 58 -4.64 10.66 5.50
N ASN A 59 -5.08 11.57 6.38
CA ASN A 59 -5.42 11.29 7.77
C ASN A 59 -6.91 11.04 7.96
N ILE A 60 -7.28 10.02 8.73
CA ILE A 60 -8.67 9.78 9.12
C ILE A 60 -9.04 10.79 10.21
N THR A 61 -9.90 11.75 9.87
CA THR A 61 -10.35 12.82 10.77
C THR A 61 -11.69 12.50 11.42
N ASN A 62 -12.50 11.65 10.78
CA ASN A 62 -13.76 11.15 11.34
C ASN A 62 -13.86 9.63 11.15
N LEU A 63 -13.45 8.90 12.19
CA LEU A 63 -13.43 7.43 12.18
C LEU A 63 -14.82 6.83 11.95
N ASP A 64 -15.85 7.36 12.59
CA ASP A 64 -17.22 6.83 12.47
C ASP A 64 -17.73 6.94 11.03
N GLN A 65 -17.51 8.08 10.37
CA GLN A 65 -17.89 8.28 8.98
C GLN A 65 -17.14 7.35 8.03
N VAL A 66 -15.83 7.14 8.24
CA VAL A 66 -15.05 6.20 7.44
C VAL A 66 -15.53 4.76 7.67
N ALA A 67 -15.77 4.37 8.92
CA ALA A 67 -16.25 3.03 9.27
C ALA A 67 -17.66 2.73 8.71
N ASP A 68 -18.58 3.70 8.75
CA ASP A 68 -19.91 3.57 8.17
C ASP A 68 -19.87 3.47 6.63
N THR A 69 -18.99 4.26 5.99
CA THR A 69 -18.74 4.20 4.54
C THR A 69 -18.14 2.84 4.15
N LEU A 70 -17.12 2.37 4.87
CA LEU A 70 -16.53 1.03 4.69
C LEU A 70 -17.57 -0.08 4.84
N ARG A 71 -18.44 0.01 5.84
CA ARG A 71 -19.51 -0.98 6.07
C ARG A 71 -20.51 -0.99 4.92
N THR A 72 -20.86 0.18 4.40
CA THR A 72 -21.74 0.32 3.23
C THR A 72 -21.08 -0.25 1.98
N ALA A 73 -19.82 0.12 1.71
CA ALA A 73 -19.03 -0.42 0.61
C ALA A 73 -18.97 -1.95 0.66
N TRP A 74 -18.62 -2.53 1.82
CA TRP A 74 -18.54 -3.98 1.99
C TRP A 74 -19.89 -4.69 1.74
N LYS A 75 -21.00 -4.12 2.22
CA LYS A 75 -22.35 -4.64 1.94
C LYS A 75 -22.68 -4.57 0.43
N ASN A 76 -22.34 -3.46 -0.22
CA ASN A 76 -22.59 -3.24 -1.65
C ASN A 76 -21.72 -4.16 -2.53
N LEU A 77 -20.50 -4.48 -2.11
CA LEU A 77 -19.64 -5.48 -2.75
C LEU A 77 -20.30 -6.88 -2.73
N GLY A 78 -21.08 -7.19 -1.69
CA GLY A 78 -21.88 -8.40 -1.60
C GLY A 78 -21.06 -9.69 -1.39
N THR A 79 -19.87 -9.56 -0.80
CA THR A 79 -18.96 -10.68 -0.50
C THR A 79 -19.07 -11.11 0.97
N ARG A 80 -18.59 -12.32 1.29
CA ARG A 80 -18.44 -12.81 2.68
C ARG A 80 -17.03 -12.61 3.22
N VAL A 81 -16.07 -12.25 2.36
CA VAL A 81 -14.69 -11.98 2.75
C VAL A 81 -14.65 -10.78 3.68
N LYS A 82 -13.91 -10.90 4.79
CA LYS A 82 -13.75 -9.83 5.79
C LYS A 82 -12.31 -9.40 6.00
N ASN A 83 -11.37 -10.16 5.48
CA ASN A 83 -9.96 -9.86 5.57
C ASN A 83 -9.62 -8.79 4.54
N VAL A 84 -8.89 -7.75 4.93
CA VAL A 84 -8.49 -6.68 4.03
C VAL A 84 -6.99 -6.46 4.08
N ALA A 85 -6.41 -6.20 2.91
CA ALA A 85 -5.13 -5.56 2.75
C ALA A 85 -5.40 -4.09 2.42
N LEU A 86 -4.76 -3.19 3.14
CA LEU A 86 -4.91 -1.75 2.99
C LEU A 86 -3.54 -1.09 3.03
N ALA A 87 -3.47 0.18 2.66
CA ALA A 87 -2.20 0.89 2.58
C ALA A 87 -2.20 2.20 3.38
N LEU A 88 -1.00 2.58 3.82
CA LEU A 88 -0.68 3.93 4.30
C LEU A 88 -0.30 4.85 3.14
N PRO A 89 -0.59 6.15 3.25
CA PRO A 89 -0.05 7.16 2.34
C PRO A 89 1.46 7.12 2.35
N SER A 90 2.08 7.19 1.18
CA SER A 90 3.55 7.17 1.07
C SER A 90 4.21 8.28 1.89
N SER A 91 3.56 9.44 2.07
CA SER A 91 4.04 10.54 2.91
C SER A 91 4.03 10.23 4.42
N SER A 92 3.28 9.21 4.85
CA SER A 92 3.23 8.73 6.25
C SER A 92 4.24 7.62 6.56
N VAL A 93 5.00 7.16 5.54
CA VAL A 93 5.95 6.05 5.67
C VAL A 93 7.34 6.51 5.25
N ILE A 94 8.33 6.31 6.12
CA ILE A 94 9.74 6.50 5.81
C ILE A 94 10.25 5.20 5.21
N THR A 95 10.72 5.25 3.97
CA THR A 95 11.38 4.12 3.30
C THR A 95 12.85 4.42 3.06
N LYS A 96 13.73 3.49 3.42
CA LYS A 96 15.18 3.64 3.18
C LYS A 96 15.85 2.31 2.92
N LYS A 97 16.76 2.31 1.93
CA LYS A 97 17.70 1.21 1.73
C LYS A 97 18.90 1.38 2.66
N ILE A 98 19.18 0.40 3.50
CA ILE A 98 20.34 0.32 4.39
C ILE A 98 21.19 -0.91 4.05
N LEU A 99 22.42 -0.96 4.56
CA LEU A 99 23.31 -2.12 4.43
C LEU A 99 23.47 -2.77 5.80
N ALA A 100 23.53 -4.09 5.82
CA ALA A 100 23.93 -4.86 7.00
C ALA A 100 24.85 -6.01 6.59
N PRO A 101 25.74 -6.49 7.48
CA PRO A 101 26.60 -7.62 7.16
C PRO A 101 25.78 -8.87 6.82
N ALA A 102 26.14 -9.55 5.73
CA ALA A 102 25.48 -10.76 5.23
C ALA A 102 25.56 -11.95 6.21
N SER A 103 26.48 -11.89 7.19
CA SER A 103 26.61 -12.90 8.24
C SER A 103 25.54 -12.82 9.33
N LEU A 104 24.79 -11.71 9.42
CA LEU A 104 23.74 -11.55 10.42
C LEU A 104 22.45 -12.24 9.99
N SER A 105 21.76 -12.87 10.93
CA SER A 105 20.47 -13.53 10.68
C SER A 105 19.59 -13.53 11.93
N GLY A 106 18.28 -13.70 11.73
CA GLY A 106 17.29 -13.74 12.82
C GLY A 106 17.41 -12.50 13.71
N ILE A 107 17.50 -12.72 15.01
CA ILE A 107 17.50 -11.65 16.01
C ILE A 107 18.70 -10.70 15.91
N ASP A 108 19.86 -11.19 15.47
CA ASP A 108 21.05 -10.35 15.33
C ASP A 108 20.87 -9.35 14.18
N LEU A 109 20.18 -9.77 13.12
CA LEU A 109 19.81 -8.89 12.02
C LEU A 109 18.77 -7.85 12.45
N GLU A 110 17.73 -8.29 13.19
CA GLU A 110 16.70 -7.38 13.74
C GLU A 110 17.33 -6.29 14.60
N ASN A 111 18.22 -6.65 15.53
CA ASN A 111 18.93 -5.69 16.38
C ASN A 111 19.78 -4.69 15.56
N GLN A 112 20.42 -5.16 14.50
CA GLN A 112 21.19 -4.29 13.60
C GLN A 112 20.27 -3.33 12.84
N VAL A 113 19.13 -3.82 12.32
CA VAL A 113 18.14 -2.99 11.63
C VAL A 113 17.58 -1.93 12.57
N GLU A 114 17.24 -2.27 13.81
CA GLU A 114 16.79 -1.28 14.81
C GLU A 114 17.86 -0.23 15.11
N THR A 115 19.13 -0.62 15.16
CA THR A 115 20.25 0.31 15.36
C THR A 115 20.37 1.30 14.20
N GLU A 116 20.27 0.82 12.96
CA GLU A 116 20.28 1.67 11.76
C GLU A 116 19.03 2.56 11.69
N ALA A 117 17.86 2.02 12.05
CA ALA A 117 16.59 2.73 12.08
C ALA A 117 16.64 3.95 13.02
N ASN A 118 17.24 3.80 14.21
CA ASN A 118 17.42 4.87 15.19
C ASN A 118 18.22 6.07 14.63
N GLN A 119 19.08 5.86 13.62
CA GLN A 119 19.87 6.94 13.02
C GLN A 119 19.08 7.71 11.94
N VAL A 120 18.00 7.12 11.44
CA VAL A 120 17.28 7.59 10.25
C VAL A 120 15.91 8.16 10.61
N ILE A 121 15.24 7.55 11.58
CA ILE A 121 13.89 7.91 11.98
C ILE A 121 13.99 9.05 13.01
N PRO A 122 13.38 10.22 12.76
CA PRO A 122 13.49 11.40 13.62
C PRO A 122 12.62 11.32 14.90
N PHE A 123 12.11 10.13 15.22
CA PHE A 123 11.16 9.87 16.32
C PHE A 123 11.62 8.66 17.12
N SER A 124 11.09 8.50 18.34
CA SER A 124 11.35 7.30 19.13
C SER A 124 10.84 6.06 18.41
N LEU A 125 11.63 4.97 18.44
CA LEU A 125 11.17 3.68 17.93
C LEU A 125 9.95 3.13 18.70
N ASP A 126 9.73 3.59 19.94
CA ASP A 126 8.53 3.23 20.71
C ASP A 126 7.24 3.77 20.08
N GLU A 127 7.32 4.82 19.26
CA GLU A 127 6.18 5.46 18.59
C GLU A 127 5.99 4.99 17.14
N VAL A 128 6.80 4.06 16.64
CA VAL A 128 6.76 3.62 15.24
C VAL A 128 6.54 2.12 15.12
N ASN A 129 5.80 1.74 14.08
CA ASN A 129 5.86 0.39 13.55
C ASN A 129 6.97 0.35 12.52
N LEU A 130 7.84 -0.64 12.64
CA LEU A 130 8.99 -0.86 11.79
C LEU A 130 8.91 -2.24 11.17
N ASP A 131 9.14 -2.32 9.87
CA ASP A 131 9.28 -3.57 9.14
C ASP A 131 10.44 -3.46 8.15
N PHE A 132 11.00 -4.60 7.76
CA PHE A 132 12.11 -4.64 6.82
C PHE A 132 12.10 -5.88 5.94
N GLN A 133 12.69 -5.73 4.76
CA GLN A 133 12.89 -6.82 3.81
C GLN A 133 14.33 -6.84 3.31
N VAL A 134 14.97 -8.01 3.35
CA VAL A 134 16.28 -8.22 2.71
C VAL A 134 16.06 -8.30 1.20
N LEU A 135 16.71 -7.41 0.44
CA LEU A 135 16.61 -7.34 -1.02
C LEU A 135 17.62 -8.25 -1.73
N GLY A 136 18.72 -8.60 -1.06
CA GLY A 136 19.78 -9.44 -1.60
C GLY A 136 21.17 -8.87 -1.32
N GLU A 137 22.18 -9.41 -1.98
CA GLU A 137 23.57 -8.95 -1.88
C GLU A 137 23.72 -7.50 -2.39
N SER A 138 24.56 -6.72 -1.73
CA SER A 138 24.90 -5.38 -2.17
C SER A 138 25.77 -5.42 -3.41
N SER A 139 25.41 -4.65 -4.45
CA SER A 139 26.18 -4.57 -5.70
C SER A 139 27.61 -4.05 -5.54
N GLY A 140 27.92 -3.40 -4.42
CA GLY A 140 29.26 -2.85 -4.11
C GLY A 140 30.02 -3.57 -3.00
N SER A 141 29.40 -4.50 -2.26
CA SER A 141 30.00 -5.17 -1.10
C SER A 141 29.42 -6.57 -0.94
N PRO A 142 30.12 -7.64 -1.38
CA PRO A 142 29.63 -9.02 -1.27
C PRO A 142 29.42 -9.48 0.18
N ASP A 143 30.08 -8.81 1.13
CA ASP A 143 29.97 -9.11 2.56
C ASP A 143 28.73 -8.43 3.20
N ASP A 144 27.99 -7.61 2.45
CA ASP A 144 26.81 -6.90 2.91
C ASP A 144 25.55 -7.29 2.12
N VAL A 145 24.42 -7.31 2.81
CA VAL A 145 23.09 -7.37 2.21
C VAL A 145 22.43 -6.00 2.22
N GLN A 146 21.67 -5.70 1.16
CA GLN A 146 20.81 -4.54 1.10
C GLN A 146 19.45 -4.86 1.74
N ILE A 147 18.99 -3.97 2.61
CA ILE A 147 17.72 -4.10 3.32
C ILE A 147 16.86 -2.88 3.01
N LEU A 148 15.59 -3.11 2.65
CA LEU A 148 14.57 -2.09 2.59
C LEU A 148 13.90 -1.97 3.95
N LEU A 149 14.06 -0.83 4.59
CA LEU A 149 13.37 -0.47 5.83
C LEU A 149 12.13 0.36 5.49
N ALA A 150 11.01 0.05 6.15
CA ALA A 150 9.78 0.83 6.14
C ALA A 150 9.36 1.13 7.58
N ALA A 151 9.14 2.41 7.89
CA ALA A 151 8.70 2.82 9.24
C ALA A 151 7.57 3.85 9.17
N ALA A 152 6.56 3.67 10.01
CA ALA A 152 5.41 4.55 10.11
C ALA A 152 5.05 4.80 11.58
N ARG A 153 4.50 5.98 11.89
CA ARG A 153 3.98 6.26 13.24
C ARG A 153 2.86 5.27 13.58
N LYS A 154 2.90 4.69 14.79
CA LYS A 154 1.90 3.72 15.28
C LYS A 154 0.48 4.23 15.14
N GLU A 155 0.25 5.48 15.54
CA GLU A 155 -1.04 6.17 15.41
C GLU A 155 -1.64 6.06 13.99
N LYS A 156 -0.82 6.24 12.94
CA LYS A 156 -1.32 6.19 11.54
C LYS A 156 -1.77 4.80 11.11
N VAL A 157 -1.10 3.76 11.62
CA VAL A 157 -1.51 2.37 11.42
C VAL A 157 -2.78 2.09 12.21
N GLU A 158 -2.78 2.47 13.49
CA GLU A 158 -3.88 2.25 14.42
C GLU A 158 -5.18 2.92 13.98
N ASP A 159 -5.14 4.15 13.46
CA ASP A 159 -6.32 4.87 12.93
C ASP A 159 -7.03 4.06 11.83
N ARG A 160 -6.25 3.51 10.90
CA ARG A 160 -6.76 2.71 9.78
C ARG A 160 -7.25 1.34 10.24
N VAL A 161 -6.54 0.69 11.14
CA VAL A 161 -6.97 -0.58 11.75
C VAL A 161 -8.30 -0.37 12.47
N ALA A 162 -8.42 0.68 13.28
CA ALA A 162 -9.63 0.99 14.02
C ALA A 162 -10.83 1.27 13.10
N ALA A 163 -10.63 2.00 11.99
CA ALA A 163 -11.68 2.22 11.00
C ALA A 163 -12.17 0.91 10.34
N VAL A 164 -11.24 0.02 10.00
CA VAL A 164 -11.54 -1.31 9.43
C VAL A 164 -12.28 -2.19 10.44
N GLU A 165 -11.84 -2.24 11.69
CA GLU A 165 -12.46 -3.04 12.75
C GLU A 165 -13.86 -2.52 13.11
N ALA A 166 -14.06 -1.19 13.18
CA ALA A 166 -15.35 -0.56 13.41
C ALA A 166 -16.37 -0.83 12.27
N ALA A 167 -15.89 -1.11 11.06
CA ALA A 167 -16.71 -1.58 9.94
C ALA A 167 -17.08 -3.08 10.05
N GLY A 168 -16.48 -3.83 10.98
CA GLY A 168 -16.67 -5.27 11.15
C GLY A 168 -15.79 -6.13 10.23
N LEU A 169 -14.71 -5.55 9.71
CA LEU A 169 -13.69 -6.17 8.86
C LEU A 169 -12.43 -6.48 9.70
N LYS A 170 -11.41 -7.08 9.07
CA LYS A 170 -10.13 -7.44 9.70
C LYS A 170 -8.95 -6.97 8.86
N ALA A 171 -8.14 -6.04 9.38
CA ALA A 171 -6.90 -5.63 8.74
C ALA A 171 -5.86 -6.75 8.90
N LEU A 172 -5.42 -7.34 7.79
CA LEU A 172 -4.38 -8.39 7.80
C LEU A 172 -3.03 -7.89 7.30
N ILE A 173 -3.04 -6.94 6.36
CA ILE A 173 -1.84 -6.41 5.73
C ILE A 173 -1.96 -4.89 5.72
N MET A 174 -0.93 -4.21 6.23
CA MET A 174 -0.75 -2.77 6.08
C MET A 174 0.44 -2.55 5.14
N ASP A 175 0.14 -2.14 3.91
CA ASP A 175 1.12 -1.87 2.86
C ASP A 175 1.37 -0.35 2.74
N VAL A 176 2.16 0.06 1.75
CA VAL A 176 2.40 1.45 1.37
C VAL A 176 1.81 1.70 -0.01
N GLU A 177 1.08 2.81 -0.19
CA GLU A 177 0.38 3.13 -1.44
C GLU A 177 1.28 3.04 -2.67
N SER A 178 2.51 3.56 -2.59
CA SER A 178 3.49 3.47 -3.68
C SER A 178 3.86 2.03 -4.07
N PHE A 179 3.92 1.10 -3.10
CA PHE A 179 4.20 -0.31 -3.36
C PHE A 179 2.99 -1.03 -3.93
N ALA A 180 1.79 -0.71 -3.42
CA ALA A 180 0.54 -1.23 -3.98
C ALA A 180 0.37 -0.80 -5.45
N THR A 181 0.64 0.47 -5.78
CA THR A 181 0.62 0.98 -7.16
C THR A 181 1.67 0.32 -8.04
N GLN A 182 2.89 0.09 -7.52
CA GLN A 182 3.92 -0.65 -8.26
C GLN A 182 3.51 -2.11 -8.52
N THR A 183 2.95 -2.78 -7.52
CA THR A 183 2.41 -4.16 -7.65
C THR A 183 1.31 -4.22 -8.70
N ALA A 184 0.43 -3.21 -8.75
CA ALA A 184 -0.59 -3.10 -9.80
C ALA A 184 0.02 -2.87 -11.19
N TYR A 185 1.07 -2.05 -11.28
CA TYR A 185 1.82 -1.83 -12.52
C TYR A 185 2.44 -3.13 -13.07
N GLU A 186 3.01 -3.98 -12.21
CA GLU A 186 3.60 -5.26 -12.62
C GLU A 186 2.59 -6.16 -13.37
N GLN A 187 1.30 -6.08 -13.01
CA GLN A 187 0.24 -6.83 -13.68
C GLN A 187 0.00 -6.39 -15.13
N ILE A 188 0.34 -5.14 -15.47
CA ILE A 188 0.13 -4.54 -16.80
C ILE A 188 1.43 -4.24 -17.54
N ALA A 189 2.59 -4.49 -16.91
CA ALA A 189 3.90 -4.21 -17.50
C ALA A 189 4.11 -4.92 -18.84
N HIS A 190 3.53 -6.10 -19.04
CA HIS A 190 3.54 -6.86 -20.30
C HIS A 190 2.91 -6.12 -21.51
N LEU A 191 2.16 -5.03 -21.27
CA LEU A 191 1.63 -4.16 -22.33
C LEU A 191 2.69 -3.21 -22.90
N LEU A 192 3.84 -3.10 -22.23
CA LEU A 192 4.97 -2.28 -22.65
C LEU A 192 6.01 -3.11 -23.42
N PRO A 193 6.85 -2.47 -24.25
CA PRO A 193 8.01 -3.13 -24.85
C PRO A 193 8.87 -3.83 -23.80
N ASP A 194 9.25 -5.07 -24.08
CA ASP A 194 10.07 -5.92 -23.21
C ASP A 194 9.55 -6.02 -21.76
N SER A 195 8.23 -5.91 -21.57
CA SER A 195 7.59 -5.87 -20.25
C SER A 195 8.16 -4.78 -19.31
N GLY A 196 8.62 -3.66 -19.88
CA GLY A 196 9.25 -2.55 -19.14
C GLY A 196 10.75 -2.75 -18.87
N ALA A 197 11.34 -3.89 -19.22
CA ALA A 197 12.77 -4.13 -19.02
C ALA A 197 13.62 -3.18 -19.88
N GLY A 198 14.65 -2.60 -19.28
CA GLY A 198 15.49 -1.57 -19.90
C GLY A 198 14.76 -0.27 -20.27
N GLN A 199 13.49 -0.10 -19.87
CA GLN A 199 12.70 1.11 -20.11
C GLN A 199 12.76 2.04 -18.90
N THR A 200 12.46 3.31 -19.15
CA THR A 200 12.12 4.28 -18.10
C THR A 200 10.64 4.59 -18.19
N VAL A 201 9.88 4.22 -17.15
CA VAL A 201 8.42 4.35 -17.09
C VAL A 201 8.05 5.33 -15.99
N ALA A 202 7.18 6.29 -16.29
CA ALA A 202 6.62 7.20 -15.29
C ALA A 202 5.17 6.78 -14.98
N ILE A 203 4.93 6.37 -13.75
CA ILE A 203 3.59 6.17 -13.19
C ILE A 203 3.16 7.50 -12.57
N ILE A 204 2.07 8.06 -13.09
CA ILE A 204 1.49 9.31 -12.60
C ILE A 204 0.09 8.99 -12.09
N ASP A 205 -0.05 8.94 -10.77
CA ASP A 205 -1.33 8.80 -10.11
C ASP A 205 -1.88 10.20 -9.79
N VAL A 206 -3.06 10.52 -10.31
CA VAL A 206 -3.71 11.83 -10.15
C VAL A 206 -4.97 11.66 -9.32
N GLY A 207 -4.85 11.87 -8.02
CA GLY A 207 -5.95 11.84 -7.08
C GLY A 207 -6.76 13.15 -7.08
N ALA A 208 -7.68 13.24 -6.11
CA ALA A 208 -8.51 14.44 -5.93
C ALA A 208 -7.69 15.64 -5.40
N GLN A 209 -6.78 15.41 -4.45
CA GLN A 209 -5.96 16.47 -3.85
C GLN A 209 -4.48 16.36 -4.21
N ASN A 210 -3.96 15.13 -4.31
CA ASN A 210 -2.55 14.86 -4.49
C ASN A 210 -2.29 14.11 -5.80
N MET A 211 -1.10 14.35 -6.35
CA MET A 211 -0.54 13.65 -7.48
C MET A 211 0.74 12.96 -7.04
N HIS A 212 0.84 11.66 -7.31
CA HIS A 212 2.03 10.88 -7.02
C HIS A 212 2.75 10.55 -8.34
N ILE A 213 4.05 10.77 -8.37
CA ILE A 213 4.91 10.51 -9.51
C ILE A 213 5.95 9.48 -9.07
N ASN A 214 5.90 8.29 -9.66
CA ASN A 214 6.90 7.26 -9.48
C ASN A 214 7.60 6.98 -10.83
N ILE A 215 8.90 7.21 -10.89
CA ILE A 215 9.70 6.88 -12.07
C ILE A 215 10.41 5.56 -11.81
N LEU A 216 10.15 4.61 -12.68
CA LEU A 216 10.79 3.31 -12.71
C LEU A 216 11.87 3.30 -13.80
N HIS A 217 13.02 2.70 -13.51
CA HIS A 217 13.99 2.29 -14.52
C HIS A 217 14.23 0.80 -14.35
N ASP A 218 14.09 0.04 -15.44
CA ASP A 218 14.17 -1.43 -15.40
C ASP A 218 13.20 -2.05 -14.36
N ASN A 219 11.97 -1.52 -14.32
CA ASN A 219 10.94 -1.86 -13.33
C ASN A 219 11.28 -1.57 -11.85
N GLU A 220 12.42 -0.95 -11.55
CA GLU A 220 12.78 -0.51 -10.20
C GLU A 220 12.50 0.97 -9.99
N SER A 221 11.90 1.33 -8.85
CA SER A 221 11.67 2.74 -8.50
C SER A 221 12.99 3.46 -8.26
N VAL A 222 13.24 4.50 -9.05
CA VAL A 222 14.43 5.38 -8.94
C VAL A 222 14.09 6.78 -8.47
N TYR A 223 12.80 7.16 -8.54
CA TYR A 223 12.33 8.46 -8.09
C TYR A 223 10.86 8.40 -7.66
N LEU A 224 10.57 8.95 -6.49
CA LEU A 224 9.21 9.09 -5.97
C LEU A 224 8.99 10.51 -5.46
N ARG A 225 7.91 11.15 -5.91
CA ARG A 225 7.45 12.45 -5.43
C ARG A 225 5.94 12.53 -5.31
N GLU A 226 5.52 13.42 -4.43
CA GLU A 226 4.13 13.83 -4.26
C GLU A 226 4.03 15.33 -4.49
N HIS A 227 2.95 15.75 -5.14
CA HIS A 227 2.57 17.14 -5.33
C HIS A 227 1.13 17.36 -4.86
N GLY A 228 0.89 18.43 -4.10
CA GLY A 228 -0.46 18.87 -3.68
C GLY A 228 -1.25 19.49 -4.84
N PHE A 229 -1.47 18.70 -5.89
CA PHE A 229 -2.23 19.03 -7.08
C PHE A 229 -3.11 17.84 -7.45
N GLY A 230 -4.36 18.07 -7.81
CA GLY A 230 -5.30 17.00 -8.16
C GLY A 230 -6.60 17.50 -8.77
N GLY A 231 -7.53 16.56 -8.99
CA GLY A 231 -8.81 16.80 -9.66
C GLY A 231 -9.71 17.84 -8.99
N ASN A 232 -9.58 18.08 -7.67
CA ASN A 232 -10.37 19.09 -6.97
C ASN A 232 -10.14 20.51 -7.50
N GLN A 233 -8.94 20.80 -8.04
CA GLN A 233 -8.69 22.10 -8.65
C GLN A 233 -9.57 22.29 -9.89
N LEU A 234 -9.72 21.25 -10.71
CA LEU A 234 -10.61 21.26 -11.86
C LEU A 234 -12.08 21.39 -11.42
N ASN A 235 -12.51 20.59 -10.45
CA ASN A 235 -13.89 20.63 -9.94
C ASN A 235 -14.24 22.02 -9.39
N ASN A 236 -13.37 22.62 -8.58
CA ASN A 236 -13.58 23.97 -8.04
C ASN A 236 -13.70 25.04 -9.15
N GLU A 237 -12.93 24.90 -10.24
CA GLU A 237 -13.00 25.80 -11.38
C GLU A 237 -14.31 25.66 -12.17
N ILE A 238 -14.80 24.43 -12.34
CA ILE A 238 -16.12 24.15 -12.94
C ILE A 238 -17.22 24.75 -12.07
N SER A 239 -17.26 24.43 -10.77
CA SER A 239 -18.25 24.95 -9.82
C SER A 239 -18.26 26.48 -9.80
N ARG A 240 -17.07 27.12 -9.78
CA ARG A 240 -16.94 28.58 -9.82
C ARG A 240 -17.44 29.19 -11.13
N ARG A 241 -17.13 28.56 -12.27
CA ARG A 241 -17.46 29.10 -13.61
C ARG A 241 -18.93 28.94 -13.96
N TYR A 242 -19.56 27.84 -13.53
CA TYR A 242 -20.93 27.48 -13.92
C TYR A 242 -21.95 27.61 -12.79
N GLY A 243 -21.52 27.92 -11.56
CA GLY A 243 -22.40 28.04 -10.40
C GLY A 243 -23.00 26.70 -9.96
N MET A 244 -22.32 25.60 -10.24
CA MET A 244 -22.73 24.23 -9.91
C MET A 244 -22.19 23.83 -8.53
N THR A 245 -22.85 22.88 -7.88
CA THR A 245 -22.31 22.23 -6.68
C THR A 245 -21.23 21.21 -7.05
N ASN A 246 -20.44 20.73 -6.09
CA ASN A 246 -19.41 19.72 -6.37
C ASN A 246 -19.99 18.33 -6.69
N GLU A 247 -21.27 18.08 -6.42
CA GLU A 247 -21.95 16.82 -6.75
C GLU A 247 -22.60 16.83 -8.14
N GLU A 248 -22.86 18.01 -8.70
CA GLU A 248 -23.49 18.24 -10.02
C GLU A 248 -22.45 18.39 -11.14
#